data_AF-A0A2V7YDH2-F1
#
_entry.id   AF-A0A2V7YDH2-F1
#
_cell.length_a   1.000
_cell.length_b   1.000
_cell.length_c   1.000
_cell.angle_alpha   90.00
_cell.angle_beta   90.00
_cell.angle_gamma   90.00
#
_symmetry.space_group_name_H-M   'P 1'
#
loop_
_entity.id
_entity.type
_entity.pdbx_description
1 polymer ?
#
loop_
_entity_poly.entity_id
_entity_poly.type
_entity_poly.pdbx_seq_one_letter_code
_entity_poly.pdbx_strand_id
1 'polypeptide(L)' 'MQKLAELCVRRPVFATVLVLALVVVGFFAYNQLGVDRFPNVEFPWVIVTTTLPGAAPEEMETEVTDKIEEA' A
#
# COMPACT_ATOMS: atom_id res chain seq x y z
N MET A 1 4.63 33.93 4.63
CA MET A 1 5.59 32.82 4.45
C MET A 1 7.01 33.12 4.93
N GLN A 2 7.46 34.39 5.03
CA GLN A 2 8.84 34.70 5.45
C GLN A 2 9.12 34.62 6.97
N LYS A 3 8.09 34.66 7.83
CA LYS A 3 8.27 34.68 9.30
C LYS A 3 8.98 33.44 9.87
N LEU A 4 8.77 32.26 9.27
CA LEU A 4 9.43 31.02 9.70
C LEU A 4 10.92 31.05 9.35
N ALA A 5 11.25 31.46 8.12
CA ALA A 5 12.62 31.63 7.69
C ALA A 5 13.34 32.71 8.54
N GLU A 6 12.67 33.83 8.81
CA GLU A 6 13.21 34.91 9.66
C GLU A 6 13.51 34.43 11.09
N LEU A 7 12.62 33.64 11.69
CA LEU A 7 12.83 33.07 13.03
C LEU A 7 14.02 32.09 13.06
N CYS A 8 14.14 31.23 12.04
CA CYS A 8 15.24 30.28 11.91
C CYS A 8 16.60 30.98 11.72
N VAL A 9 16.64 32.06 10.92
CA VAL A 9 17.86 32.86 10.70
C VAL A 9 18.23 33.65 11.94
N ARG A 10 17.25 34.21 12.66
CA ARG A 10 17.48 35.01 13.88
C ARG A 10 17.89 34.16 15.09
N ARG A 11 17.50 32.88 15.13
CA ARG A 11 17.89 31.93 16.19
C ARG A 11 18.50 30.66 15.58
N PRO A 12 19.76 30.71 15.11
CA PRO A 12 20.38 29.60 14.39
C PRO A 12 20.54 28.34 15.25
N VAL A 13 20.80 28.50 16.55
CA VAL A 13 20.91 27.36 17.49
C VAL A 13 19.59 26.61 17.62
N PHE A 14 18.45 27.31 17.64
CA PHE A 14 17.14 26.66 17.70
C PHE A 14 16.88 25.86 16.42
N ALA A 15 17.20 26.44 15.26
CA ALA A 15 17.04 25.76 13.97
C ALA A 15 17.92 24.51 13.86
N THR A 16 19.18 24.57 14.30
CA THR A 16 20.08 23.41 14.24
C THR A 16 19.66 22.29 15.18
N VAL A 17 19.23 22.62 16.41
CA VAL A 17 18.71 21.62 17.36
C VAL A 17 17.45 20.95 16.82
N LEU A 18 16.54 21.72 16.19
CA LEU A 18 15.33 21.18 15.58
C LEU A 18 15.65 20.21 14.43
N VAL A 19 16.57 20.59 13.55
CA VAL A 19 17.04 19.70 12.47
C VAL A 19 17.72 18.45 13.03
N LEU A 20 18.57 18.61 14.05
CA LEU A 20 19.29 17.50 14.67
C LEU A 20 18.33 16.53 15.36
N ALA A 21 17.29 17.03 16.02
CA ALA A 21 16.23 16.20 16.59
C ALA A 21 15.52 15.38 15.51
N LEU A 22 15.16 15.98 14.37
CA LEU A 22 14.55 15.26 13.25
C LEU A 22 15.48 14.20 12.67
N VAL A 23 16.78 14.49 12.55
CA VAL A 23 17.77 13.52 12.06
C VAL A 23 17.91 12.34 13.01
N VAL A 24 17.99 12.59 14.32
CA VAL A 24 18.11 11.52 15.32
C VAL A 24 16.86 10.63 15.31
N VAL A 25 15.66 11.22 15.33
CA VAL A 25 14.40 10.47 15.25
C VAL A 25 14.33 9.68 13.95
N GLY A 26 14.66 10.30 12.81
CA GLY A 26 14.68 9.64 11.51
C GLY A 26 15.68 8.48 11.45
N PHE A 27 16.85 8.63 12.07
CA PHE A 27 17.86 7.58 12.13
C PHE A 27 17.36 6.35 12.89
N PHE A 28 16.74 6.53 14.06
CA PHE A 28 16.15 5.41 14.80
C PHE A 28 14.98 4.77 14.04
N ALA A 29 14.09 5.58 13.47
CA ALA A 29 12.94 5.09 12.70
C ALA A 29 13.38 4.28 11.47
N TYR A 30 14.43 4.70 10.77
CA TYR A 30 14.96 4.00 9.61
C TYR A 30 15.50 2.60 9.97
N ASN A 31 16.22 2.48 11.09
CA ASN A 31 16.74 1.19 11.55
C ASN A 31 15.64 0.24 12.03
N GLN A 32 14.52 0.78 12.52
CA GLN A 32 13.39 -0.01 12.99
C GLN A 32 12.40 -0.38 11.88
N LEU A 33 12.51 0.21 10.69
CA LEU A 33 11.62 -0.07 9.58
C LEU A 33 11.85 -1.51 9.10
N GLY A 34 10.89 -2.38 9.42
CA GLY A 34 10.90 -3.77 8.97
C GLY A 34 10.77 -3.85 7.45
N VAL A 35 11.67 -4.59 6.82
CA VAL A 35 11.53 -4.96 5.41
C VAL A 35 10.87 -6.33 5.35
N ASP A 36 9.73 -6.41 4.68
CA ASP A 36 9.05 -7.69 4.44
C ASP A 36 9.51 -8.29 3.11
N ARG A 37 9.90 -9.57 3.13
CA ARG A 37 10.26 -10.31 1.90
C ARG A 37 9.03 -10.74 1.11
N PHE A 38 7.90 -10.88 1.78
CA PHE A 38 6.63 -11.24 1.18
C PHE A 38 5.59 -10.23 1.64
N PRO A 39 5.60 -9.00 1.08
CA PRO A 39 4.57 -8.03 1.42
C PRO A 39 3.20 -8.67 1.17
N ASN A 40 2.28 -8.51 2.13
CA ASN A 40 0.91 -8.97 1.96
C ASN A 40 0.23 -8.11 0.89
N VAL A 41 0.38 -8.52 -0.37
CA VAL A 41 -0.27 -7.89 -1.52
C VAL A 41 -1.62 -8.56 -1.68
N GLU A 42 -2.63 -7.95 -1.07
CA GLU A 42 -4.02 -8.36 -1.26
C GLU A 42 -4.47 -7.86 -2.63
N PHE A 43 -4.36 -8.72 -3.63
CA PHE A 43 -5.02 -8.49 -4.91
C PHE A 43 -6.53 -8.64 -4.70
N PRO A 44 -7.36 -7.67 -5.12
CA PRO A 44 -8.80 -7.79 -5.00
C PRO A 44 -9.33 -8.68 -6.15
N TRP A 45 -9.47 -9.98 -5.90
CA TRP A 45 -10.14 -10.91 -6.80
C TRP A 45 -11.30 -11.60 -6.06
N VAL A 46 -12.33 -11.97 -6.82
CA VAL A 46 -13.51 -12.66 -6.32
C VAL A 46 -13.53 -14.05 -6.92
N ILE A 47 -13.76 -15.07 -6.08
CA ILE A 47 -13.89 -16.46 -6.54
C ILE A 47 -15.36 -16.78 -6.69
N VAL A 48 -15.74 -17.16 -7.90
CA VAL A 48 -17.05 -17.75 -8.17
C VAL A 48 -16.81 -19.20 -8.58
N THR A 49 -17.39 -20.14 -7.84
CA THR A 49 -17.30 -21.57 -8.15
C THR A 49 -18.69 -22.10 -8.46
N THR A 50 -18.87 -22.61 -9.66
CA THR A 50 -20.12 -23.20 -10.14
C THR A 50 -19.89 -24.65 -10.54
N THR A 51 -20.88 -25.49 -10.31
CA THR A 51 -20.81 -26.92 -10.62
C THR A 51 -22.10 -27.36 -11.29
N LEU A 52 -21.98 -27.99 -12.46
CA LEU A 52 -23.11 -28.57 -13.19
C LEU A 52 -22.84 -30.06 -13.45
N PRO A 53 -23.40 -30.98 -12.64
CA PRO A 53 -23.12 -32.40 -12.76
C PRO A 53 -23.68 -32.98 -14.06
N GLY A 54 -22.84 -33.71 -14.80
CA GLY A 54 -23.25 -34.40 -16.02
C GLY A 54 -23.28 -33.54 -17.29
N ALA A 55 -22.97 -32.24 -17.19
CA ALA A 55 -22.77 -31.40 -18.35
C ALA A 55 -21.44 -31.73 -19.05
N ALA A 56 -21.46 -31.65 -20.38
CA ALA A 56 -20.23 -31.65 -21.15
C ALA A 56 -19.45 -30.34 -20.90
N PRO A 57 -18.11 -30.33 -21.05
CA PRO A 57 -17.32 -29.10 -20.88
C PRO A 57 -17.82 -27.91 -21.71
N GLU A 58 -18.23 -28.15 -22.96
CA GLU A 58 -18.79 -27.10 -23.85
C GLU A 58 -20.14 -26.55 -23.36
N GLU A 59 -20.96 -27.39 -22.74
CA GLU A 59 -22.23 -26.97 -22.16
C GLU A 59 -22.00 -26.14 -20.89
N MET A 60 -21.04 -26.54 -20.05
CA MET A 60 -20.65 -25.77 -18.86
C MET A 60 -20.14 -24.37 -19.22
N GLU A 61 -19.36 -24.24 -20.29
CA GLU A 61 -18.87 -22.94 -20.78
C GLU A 61 -20.03 -22.05 -21.25
N THR A 62 -20.77 -22.53 -22.24
CA THR A 62 -21.80 -21.73 -22.92
C THR A 62 -22.98 -21.38 -22.00
N GLU A 63 -23.42 -22.33 -21.17
CA GLU A 63 -24.64 -22.15 -20.39
C GLU A 63 -24.42 -21.51 -19.03
N VAL A 64 -23.20 -21.59 -18.48
CA VAL A 64 -22.91 -21.14 -17.11
C VAL A 64 -21.74 -20.16 -17.06
N THR A 65 -20.55 -20.50 -17.59
CA THR A 65 -19.38 -19.60 -17.51
C THR A 65 -19.65 -18.29 -18.24
N ASP A 66 -20.05 -18.34 -19.51
CA ASP A 66 -20.29 -17.16 -20.35
C ASP A 66 -21.32 -16.21 -19.72
N LYS A 67 -22.42 -16.79 -19.21
CA LYS A 67 -23.48 -15.99 -18.55
C LYS A 67 -23.02 -15.30 -17.27
N ILE A 68 -22.03 -15.87 -16.57
CA ILE A 68 -21.47 -15.28 -15.35
C ILE A 68 -20.43 -14.22 -15.69
N GLU A 69 -19.66 -14.41 -16.78
CA GLU A 69 -18.67 -13.45 -17.25
C GLU A 69 -19.28 -12.22 -17.93
N GLU A 70 -20.43 -12.38 -18.62
CA GLU A 70 -21.14 -11.30 -19.32
C GLU A 70 -22.11 -10.50 -18.42
N ALA A 71 -22.39 -10.97 -17.19
CA ALA A 71 -23.39 -10.38 -16.28
C ALA A 71 -22.98 -9.04 -15.64
#